data_AF-A0AAE0CU89-F1
#
_entry.id   AF-A0AAE0CU89-F1
#
_cell.length_a   1.000
_cell.length_b   1.000
_cell.length_c   1.000
_cell.angle_alpha   90.00
_cell.angle_beta   90.00
_cell.angle_gamma   90.00
#
_symmetry.space_group_name_H-M   'P 1'
#
loop_
_entity.id
_entity.type
_entity.pdbx_description
1 polymer ?
#
loop_
_entity_poly.entity_id
_entity_poly.type
_entity_poly.pdbx_seq_one_letter_code
_entity_poly.pdbx_strand_id
1 'polypeptide(L)'
;MTKYIELNTFGVSRDSQLRAAKVLKVVSEPSSSSEDESFFEFNHHQLARRWELLRLVVQMSGQFSLPEYSPQNCTFFGREFKPQPAFAWLKCEHQKVNDCESFLRGNNILTRSGKQFGFSSKYVRISMVDTDQNYILFVERLSNIISS
;
A
#
# COMPACT_ATOMS: atom_id res chain seq x y z
N MET A 1 25.39 -16.15 2.34
CA MET A 1 23.93 -16.42 2.32
C MET A 1 23.61 -17.91 2.40
N THR A 2 24.08 -18.77 1.49
CA THR A 2 23.78 -20.21 1.53
C THR A 2 24.14 -20.88 2.86
N LYS A 3 25.33 -20.60 3.39
CA LYS A 3 25.75 -21.15 4.69
C LYS A 3 24.85 -20.75 5.86
N TYR A 4 24.31 -19.53 5.83
CA TYR A 4 23.38 -19.06 6.85
C TYR A 4 22.05 -19.82 6.79
N ILE A 5 21.53 -20.06 5.58
CA ILE A 5 20.28 -20.81 5.38
C ILE A 5 20.45 -22.27 5.84
N GLU A 6 21.58 -22.89 5.52
CA GLU A 6 21.90 -24.24 5.97
C GLU A 6 21.91 -24.33 7.51
N LEU A 7 22.59 -23.37 8.17
CA LEU A 7 22.74 -23.39 9.63
C LEU A 7 21.48 -22.98 10.39
N ASN A 8 20.65 -22.10 9.82
CA ASN A 8 19.49 -21.53 10.51
C ASN A 8 18.22 -22.38 10.31
N THR A 9 17.92 -22.74 9.06
CA THR A 9 16.63 -23.36 8.70
C THR A 9 16.77 -24.66 7.93
N PHE A 10 18.00 -25.12 7.66
CA PHE A 10 18.29 -26.30 6.83
C PHE A 10 17.62 -26.24 5.44
N GLY A 11 17.55 -25.03 4.87
CA GLY A 11 16.87 -24.79 3.60
C GLY A 11 15.51 -24.12 3.75
N VAL A 12 14.66 -24.28 2.73
CA VAL A 12 13.31 -23.72 2.66
C VAL A 12 12.32 -24.86 2.43
N SER A 13 11.13 -24.79 3.02
CA SER A 13 10.06 -25.79 2.84
C SER A 13 9.82 -26.12 1.37
N ARG A 14 9.83 -27.42 1.05
CA ARG A 14 9.54 -27.91 -0.31
C ARG A 14 8.10 -27.63 -0.72
N ASP A 15 7.16 -27.67 0.22
CA ASP A 15 5.76 -27.34 -0.05
C ASP A 15 5.60 -25.86 -0.41
N SER A 16 6.31 -24.96 0.28
CA SER A 16 6.33 -23.53 -0.07
C SER A 16 6.92 -23.30 -1.46
N GLN A 17 8.01 -23.99 -1.81
CA GLN A 17 8.60 -23.93 -3.15
C GLN A 17 7.63 -24.43 -4.22
N LEU A 18 6.97 -25.57 -4.00
CA LEU A 18 6.02 -26.16 -4.93
C LEU A 18 4.81 -25.24 -5.15
N ARG A 19 4.25 -24.68 -4.08
CA ARG A 19 3.14 -23.71 -4.19
C ARG A 19 3.57 -22.44 -4.91
N ALA A 20 4.72 -21.88 -4.57
CA ALA A 20 5.24 -20.67 -5.22
C ALA A 20 5.47 -20.90 -6.72
N ALA A 21 6.05 -22.03 -7.12
CA ALA A 21 6.26 -22.38 -8.52
C ALA A 21 4.94 -22.45 -9.30
N LYS A 22 3.88 -23.05 -8.72
CA LYS A 22 2.55 -23.10 -9.36
C LYS A 22 1.93 -21.71 -9.52
N VAL A 23 1.98 -20.87 -8.48
CA VAL A 23 1.43 -19.50 -8.53
C VAL A 23 2.18 -18.65 -9.56
N LEU A 24 3.52 -18.69 -9.53
CA LEU A 24 4.34 -17.93 -10.46
C LEU A 24 4.15 -18.37 -11.91
N LYS A 25 3.93 -19.67 -12.15
CA LYS A 25 3.59 -20.18 -13.48
C LYS A 25 2.32 -19.50 -14.02
N VAL A 26 1.24 -19.50 -13.24
CA VAL A 26 -0.03 -18.86 -13.64
C VAL A 26 0.14 -17.35 -13.84
N VAL A 27 0.88 -16.67 -12.96
CA VAL A 27 1.14 -15.21 -13.09
C VAL A 27 1.96 -14.87 -14.33
N SER A 28 2.85 -15.78 -14.76
CA SER A 28 3.72 -15.58 -15.93
C SER A 28 3.07 -15.93 -17.26
N GLU A 29 1.98 -16.70 -17.24
CA GLU A 29 1.25 -17.07 -18.46
C GLU A 29 0.45 -15.86 -18.96
N PRO A 30 0.45 -15.59 -20.29
CA PRO A 30 -0.40 -14.56 -20.86
C PRO A 30 -1.87 -14.91 -20.60
N SER A 31 -2.74 -13.91 -20.54
CA SER A 31 -4.18 -14.15 -20.34
C SER A 31 -4.70 -15.09 -21.43
N SER A 32 -5.31 -16.20 -21.01
CA SER A 32 -5.79 -17.26 -21.90
C SER A 32 -7.03 -16.87 -22.70
N SER A 33 -7.71 -15.79 -22.32
CA SER A 33 -8.90 -15.26 -22.96
C SER A 33 -8.80 -13.75 -23.12
N SER A 34 -9.55 -13.19 -24.07
CA SER A 34 -9.68 -11.74 -24.26
C SER A 34 -10.49 -11.04 -23.15
N GLU A 35 -11.14 -11.80 -22.28
CA GLU A 35 -11.96 -11.30 -21.18
C GLU A 35 -11.22 -11.27 -19.84
N ASP A 36 -10.14 -12.07 -19.71
CA ASP A 36 -9.35 -12.14 -18.49
C ASP A 36 -8.22 -11.10 -18.48
N GLU A 37 -8.28 -10.23 -17.49
CA GLU A 37 -7.24 -9.25 -17.22
C GLU A 37 -5.98 -9.94 -16.64
N SER A 38 -4.79 -9.53 -17.11
CA SER A 38 -3.53 -10.05 -16.54
C SER A 38 -3.38 -9.68 -15.07
N PHE A 39 -2.65 -10.49 -14.30
CA PHE A 39 -2.38 -10.22 -12.88
C PHE A 39 -1.85 -8.79 -12.66
N PHE A 40 -0.93 -8.32 -13.51
CA PHE A 40 -0.32 -7.00 -13.35
C PHE A 40 -1.29 -5.86 -13.70
N GLU A 41 -2.12 -6.03 -14.73
CA GLU A 41 -3.10 -5.02 -15.14
C GLU A 41 -4.19 -4.88 -14.07
N PHE A 42 -4.70 -5.99 -13.53
CA PHE A 42 -5.67 -6.00 -12.44
C PHE A 42 -5.16 -5.27 -11.21
N ASN A 43 -3.93 -5.60 -10.77
CA ASN A 43 -3.34 -4.97 -9.59
C ASN A 43 -3.03 -3.48 -9.83
N HIS A 44 -2.65 -3.09 -11.05
CA HIS A 44 -2.47 -1.70 -11.43
C HIS A 44 -3.79 -0.92 -11.31
N HIS A 45 -4.91 -1.43 -11.86
CA HIS A 45 -6.21 -0.78 -11.73
C HIS A 45 -6.69 -0.68 -10.29
N GLN A 46 -6.52 -1.76 -9.51
CA GLN A 46 -6.93 -1.76 -8.10
C GLN A 46 -6.15 -0.73 -7.28
N LEU A 47 -4.83 -0.66 -7.44
CA LEU A 47 -4.03 0.34 -6.72
C LEU A 47 -4.27 1.77 -7.25
N ALA A 48 -4.51 1.96 -8.55
CA ALA A 48 -4.90 3.25 -9.12
C ALA A 48 -6.15 3.80 -8.44
N ARG A 49 -7.22 2.98 -8.39
CA ARG A 49 -8.50 3.35 -7.76
C ARG A 49 -8.35 3.68 -6.28
N ARG A 50 -7.58 2.87 -5.56
CA ARG A 50 -7.30 3.14 -4.14
C ARG A 50 -6.55 4.47 -3.97
N TRP A 51 -5.48 4.70 -4.72
CA TRP A 51 -4.74 5.95 -4.62
C TRP A 51 -5.54 7.19 -5.00
N GLU A 52 -6.41 7.10 -6.01
CA GLU A 52 -7.33 8.17 -6.38
C GLU A 52 -8.26 8.52 -5.22
N LEU A 53 -8.96 7.52 -4.66
CA LEU A 53 -9.90 7.73 -3.56
C LEU A 53 -9.22 8.31 -2.31
N LEU A 54 -8.05 7.78 -1.94
CA LEU A 54 -7.31 8.26 -0.78
C LEU A 54 -6.88 9.73 -0.96
N ARG A 55 -6.38 10.09 -2.16
CA ARG A 55 -5.97 11.47 -2.45
C ARG A 55 -7.15 12.43 -2.36
N LEU A 56 -8.32 12.05 -2.87
CA LEU A 56 -9.53 12.85 -2.75
C LEU A 56 -9.89 13.12 -1.28
N VAL A 57 -9.92 12.08 -0.44
CA VAL A 57 -10.23 12.23 0.99
C VAL A 57 -9.20 13.09 1.72
N VAL A 58 -7.92 12.86 1.47
CA VAL A 58 -6.84 13.66 2.08
C VAL A 58 -6.95 15.12 1.67
N GLN A 59 -7.18 15.40 0.39
CA GLN A 59 -7.33 16.76 -0.13
C GLN A 59 -8.55 17.47 0.49
N MET A 60 -9.69 16.79 0.63
CA MET A 60 -10.89 17.35 1.26
C MET A 60 -10.69 17.66 2.75
N SER A 61 -9.90 16.86 3.46
CA SER A 61 -9.68 17.05 4.90
C SER A 61 -8.84 18.28 5.24
N GLY A 62 -7.86 18.64 4.40
CA GLY A 62 -6.85 19.67 4.67
C GLY A 62 -5.92 19.40 5.87
N GLN A 63 -6.10 18.29 6.59
CA GLN A 63 -5.38 17.97 7.83
C GLN A 63 -4.21 17.02 7.62
N PHE A 64 -4.17 16.38 6.45
CA PHE A 64 -3.16 15.40 6.11
C PHE A 64 -2.47 15.78 4.80
N SER A 65 -1.26 15.29 4.63
CA SER A 65 -0.55 15.33 3.35
C SER A 65 -0.05 13.95 2.96
N LEU A 66 0.08 13.75 1.65
CA LEU A 66 0.64 12.56 1.02
C LEU A 66 1.82 12.97 0.14
N PRO A 67 2.76 12.05 -0.14
CA PRO A 67 3.81 12.30 -1.11
C PRO A 67 3.23 12.48 -2.51
N GLU A 68 3.71 13.50 -3.20
CA GLU A 68 3.43 13.69 -4.63
C GLU A 68 4.41 12.87 -5.47
N TYR A 69 3.88 12.23 -6.51
CA TYR A 69 4.66 11.45 -7.46
C TYR A 69 4.40 11.93 -8.88
N SER A 70 5.47 12.25 -9.59
CA SER A 70 5.40 12.58 -11.01
C SER A 70 5.09 11.31 -11.84
N PRO A 71 4.31 11.43 -12.93
CA PRO A 71 4.17 10.36 -13.91
C PRO A 71 5.53 9.90 -14.43
N GLN A 72 5.66 8.60 -14.71
CA GLN A 72 6.86 7.99 -15.26
C GLN A 72 6.49 6.97 -16.33
N ASN A 73 7.33 6.81 -17.35
CA ASN A 73 7.13 5.81 -18.38
C ASN A 73 7.47 4.40 -17.85
N CYS A 74 6.53 3.46 -17.98
CA CYS A 74 6.74 2.06 -17.58
C CYS A 74 7.05 1.22 -18.81
N THR A 75 8.25 0.64 -18.89
CA THR A 75 8.65 -0.22 -20.03
C THR A 75 7.89 -1.54 -20.09
N PHE A 76 7.37 -2.04 -18.97
CA PHE A 76 6.57 -3.26 -18.93
C PHE A 76 5.19 -3.07 -19.59
N PHE A 77 4.50 -1.98 -19.25
CA PHE A 77 3.19 -1.67 -19.83
C PHE A 77 3.25 -0.85 -21.12
N GLY A 78 4.41 -0.25 -21.43
CA GLY A 78 4.57 0.64 -22.59
C GLY A 78 3.78 1.95 -22.49
N ARG A 79 3.40 2.37 -21.29
CA ARG A 79 2.60 3.58 -21.04
C ARG A 79 3.08 4.33 -19.80
N GLU A 80 2.75 5.61 -19.73
CA GLU A 80 3.07 6.50 -18.62
C GLU A 80 1.95 6.51 -17.57
N PHE A 81 2.31 6.44 -16.29
CA PHE A 81 1.39 6.63 -15.17
C PHE A 81 2.12 7.08 -13.90
N LYS A 82 1.36 7.62 -12.93
CA LYS A 82 1.90 7.97 -11.61
C LYS A 82 2.16 6.71 -10.78
N PRO A 83 3.26 6.65 -10.00
CA PRO A 83 3.48 5.61 -9.01
C PRO A 83 2.29 5.40 -8.06
N GLN A 84 1.97 4.13 -7.81
CA GLN A 84 0.90 3.66 -6.95
C GLN A 84 1.46 2.68 -5.90
N PRO A 85 2.22 3.16 -4.90
CA PRO A 85 2.90 2.28 -3.96
C PRO A 85 1.91 1.46 -3.10
N ALA A 86 2.34 0.31 -2.59
CA ALA A 86 1.53 -0.58 -1.72
C ALA A 86 1.14 0.04 -0.36
N PHE A 87 1.49 1.30 -0.15
CA PHE A 87 1.83 1.82 1.15
C PHE A 87 1.79 3.37 1.08
N ALA A 88 0.90 3.99 1.86
CA ALA A 88 0.68 5.43 1.85
C ALA A 88 1.30 6.10 3.07
N TRP A 89 2.29 6.99 2.84
CA TRP A 89 3.00 7.71 3.91
C TRP A 89 2.25 8.98 4.23
N LEU A 90 1.25 8.85 5.10
CA LEU A 90 0.41 9.97 5.52
C LEU A 90 1.14 10.78 6.58
N LYS A 91 1.14 12.11 6.44
CA LYS A 91 1.61 13.03 7.46
C LYS A 91 0.43 13.81 8.04
N CYS A 92 0.34 13.87 9.36
CA CYS A 92 -0.58 14.76 10.05
C CYS A 92 -0.01 16.19 10.04
N GLU A 93 -0.69 17.13 9.40
CA GLU A 93 -0.26 18.53 9.30
C GLU A 93 -0.76 19.39 10.47
N HIS A 94 -1.84 18.97 11.15
CA HIS A 94 -2.42 19.74 12.24
C HIS A 94 -1.42 19.95 13.39
N GLN A 95 -1.26 21.21 13.83
CA GLN A 95 -0.21 21.60 14.76
C GLN A 95 -0.36 20.94 16.14
N LYS A 96 -1.61 20.73 16.61
CA LYS A 96 -1.91 20.05 17.88
C LYS A 96 -1.62 18.54 17.85
N VAL A 97 -1.51 17.92 16.66
CA VAL A 97 -1.31 16.46 16.52
C VAL A 97 0.17 16.14 16.49
N ASN A 98 0.82 15.97 17.64
CA ASN A 98 2.26 15.64 17.70
C ASN A 98 2.57 14.16 17.46
N ASP A 99 1.59 13.29 17.68
CA ASP A 99 1.68 11.86 17.42
C ASP A 99 0.52 11.41 16.53
N CYS A 100 0.82 11.25 15.26
CA CYS A 100 -0.15 10.91 14.22
C CYS A 100 -0.66 9.46 14.39
N GLU A 101 0.17 8.54 14.91
CA GLU A 101 -0.26 7.16 15.17
C GLU A 101 -1.32 7.12 16.27
N SER A 102 -1.05 7.78 17.40
CA SER A 102 -2.01 7.86 18.52
C SER A 102 -3.30 8.58 18.14
N PHE A 103 -3.19 9.66 17.34
CA PHE A 103 -4.35 10.40 16.84
C PHE A 103 -5.25 9.54 15.93
N LEU A 104 -4.66 8.84 14.95
CA LEU A 104 -5.42 7.95 14.07
C LEU A 104 -5.97 6.74 14.83
N ARG A 105 -5.25 6.21 15.83
CA ARG A 105 -5.75 5.15 16.71
C ARG A 105 -7.00 5.58 17.47
N GLY A 106 -7.05 6.83 17.96
CA GLY A 106 -8.24 7.42 18.58
C GLY A 106 -9.46 7.48 17.63
N ASN A 107 -9.22 7.50 16.32
CA ASN A 107 -10.24 7.45 15.27
C ASN A 107 -10.42 6.02 14.70
N ASN A 108 -9.98 5.00 15.45
CA ASN A 108 -10.06 3.58 15.06
C ASN A 108 -9.31 3.25 13.76
N ILE A 109 -8.21 3.94 13.46
CA ILE A 109 -7.33 3.64 12.33
C ILE A 109 -5.97 3.18 12.87
N LEU A 110 -5.66 1.90 12.67
CA LEU A 110 -4.37 1.33 13.07
C LEU A 110 -3.35 1.54 11.95
N THR A 111 -2.20 2.10 12.32
CA THR A 111 -1.10 2.40 11.39
C THR A 111 0.23 1.95 12.00
N ARG A 112 1.34 2.14 11.28
CA ARG A 112 2.68 2.03 11.87
C ARG A 112 3.31 3.40 12.01
N SER A 113 3.75 3.76 13.20
CA SER A 113 4.44 5.04 13.44
C SER A 113 5.67 5.22 12.56
N GLY A 114 5.84 6.41 11.99
CA GLY A 114 7.03 6.82 11.25
C GLY A 114 8.32 6.72 12.08
N LYS A 115 8.23 6.82 13.42
CA LYS A 115 9.37 6.63 14.34
C LYS A 115 10.07 5.29 14.14
N GLN A 116 9.31 4.23 13.83
CA GLN A 116 9.86 2.89 13.58
C GLN A 116 10.70 2.82 12.29
N PHE A 117 10.59 3.83 11.43
CA PHE A 117 11.27 3.95 10.15
C PHE A 117 12.28 5.11 10.12
N GLY A 118 12.59 5.71 11.28
CA GLY A 118 13.50 6.86 11.37
C GLY A 118 12.88 8.20 10.96
N PHE A 119 11.55 8.28 10.82
CA PHE A 119 10.81 9.54 10.60
C PHE A 119 10.27 10.12 11.91
N SER A 120 9.76 11.35 11.85
CA SER A 120 9.08 11.96 13.00
C SER A 120 7.73 11.27 13.29
N SER A 121 7.18 11.46 14.50
CA SER A 121 5.84 10.95 14.87
C SER A 121 4.68 11.61 14.13
N LYS A 122 4.96 12.61 13.28
CA LYS A 122 3.97 13.21 12.38
C LYS A 122 3.63 12.30 11.21
N TYR A 123 4.50 11.33 10.89
CA TYR A 123 4.29 10.39 9.79
C TYR A 123 3.74 9.05 10.29
N VAL A 124 2.89 8.44 9.46
CA VAL A 124 2.43 7.07 9.63
C VAL A 124 2.49 6.31 8.32
N ARG A 125 2.58 4.98 8.46
CA ARG A 125 2.58 4.01 7.38
C ARG A 125 1.23 3.32 7.30
N ILE A 126 0.52 3.44 6.17
CA ILE A 126 -0.80 2.83 5.96
C ILE A 126 -0.73 1.83 4.80
N SER A 127 -1.30 0.63 4.98
CA SER A 127 -1.36 -0.41 3.93
C SER A 127 -2.40 -0.08 2.88
N MET A 128 -2.02 -0.12 1.60
CA MET A 128 -2.92 0.04 0.45
C MET A 128 -3.31 -1.29 -0.18
N VAL A 129 -2.89 -2.42 0.38
CA VAL A 129 -3.03 -3.78 -0.17
C VAL A 129 -3.82 -4.73 0.74
N ASP A 130 -4.58 -4.18 1.69
CA ASP A 130 -5.52 -4.96 2.50
C ASP A 130 -6.77 -5.37 1.66
N THR A 131 -7.71 -6.09 2.25
CA THR A 131 -9.03 -6.36 1.65
C THR A 131 -9.76 -5.07 1.29
N ASP A 132 -10.63 -5.13 0.29
CA ASP A 132 -11.45 -3.97 -0.11
C ASP A 132 -12.29 -3.44 1.05
N GLN A 133 -12.84 -4.33 1.88
CA GLN A 133 -13.62 -3.96 3.05
C GLN A 133 -12.82 -3.12 4.05
N ASN A 134 -11.61 -3.56 4.40
CA ASN A 134 -10.74 -2.83 5.32
C ASN A 134 -10.30 -1.49 4.72
N TYR A 135 -10.01 -1.47 3.42
CA TYR A 135 -9.61 -0.26 2.71
C TYR A 135 -10.74 0.79 2.69
N ILE A 136 -11.96 0.39 2.35
CA ILE A 136 -13.13 1.29 2.31
C ILE A 136 -13.41 1.85 3.71
N LEU A 137 -13.42 0.99 4.73
CA LEU A 137 -13.63 1.41 6.13
C LEU A 137 -12.54 2.40 6.60
N PHE A 138 -11.30 2.19 6.18
CA PHE A 138 -10.21 3.12 6.45
C PHE A 138 -10.47 4.50 5.84
N VAL A 139 -10.83 4.55 4.56
CA VAL A 139 -11.11 5.81 3.85
C VAL A 139 -12.29 6.54 4.48
N GLU A 140 -13.36 5.83 4.81
CA GLU A 140 -14.56 6.39 5.47
C GLU A 140 -14.22 6.98 6.85
N ARG A 141 -13.44 6.26 7.65
CA ARG A 141 -12.97 6.77 8.95
C ARG A 141 -12.11 8.00 8.77
N LEU A 142 -11.20 7.99 7.79
CA LEU A 142 -10.31 9.11 7.51
C LEU A 142 -11.09 10.36 7.07
N SER A 143 -12.13 10.20 6.24
CA SER A 143 -12.98 11.32 5.78
C SER A 143 -13.81 11.93 6.90
N ASN A 144 -14.14 11.15 7.93
CA ASN A 144 -14.93 11.62 9.08
C ASN A 144 -14.10 12.34 10.14
N ILE A 145 -12.79 12.49 9.96
CA ILE A 145 -11.93 13.24 10.89
C ILE A 145 -12.12 14.74 10.63
N ILE A 146 -13.00 15.37 11.39
CA ILE A 146 -13.31 16.81 11.30
C ILE A 146 -12.25 17.63 12.04
N SER A 147 -11.83 18.74 11.42
CA SER A 147 -10.93 19.73 12.02
C SER A 147 -11.65 20.44 13.17
N SER A 148 -11.18 20.23 14.40
CA SER A 148 -11.60 21.01 15.58
C SER A 148 -10.63 22.15 15.89
#